data_AF-A0A3D8QYQ8-F1
#
_entry.id   AF-A0A3D8QYQ8-F1
#
_cell.length_a   1.000
_cell.length_b   1.000
_cell.length_c   1.000
_cell.angle_alpha   90.00
_cell.angle_beta   90.00
_cell.angle_gamma   90.00
#
_symmetry.space_group_name_H-M   'P 1'
#
loop_
_entity.id
_entity.type
_entity.pdbx_description
1 polymer ?
#
loop_
_entity_poly.entity_id
_entity_poly.type
_entity_poly.pdbx_seq_one_letter_code
_entity_poly.pdbx_strand_id
1 'polypeptide(L)'
;MANHRADEKRFLDDRGNSGPLAPNGLNPATIMEKPVVDRIIDCYFWKDQCFGVNEADIVSRVVDQVHFIGGTYGDSQKPSPFLCLAFKLLQLAPSDDILREYLDFGGEKFKYLRALACFYIRMTRQAKDVYRFLEPFLPDSRKLKQKRRTGTTLTYMDQFVDDLLTKDRVCATTLYKMPKREILEDLEVLEPRVSALGDIEDLLDGEDVQEVDPDAAREDDSDVEMSNREPADEREDERSPERASS
;
A
#
# COMPACT_ATOMS: atom_id res chain seq x y z
N MET A 1 -15.03 15.74 27.14
CA MET A 1 -15.60 15.44 25.81
C MET A 1 -15.77 16.68 24.92
N ALA A 2 -15.97 17.89 25.44
CA ALA A 2 -16.13 19.11 24.62
C ALA A 2 -14.84 19.53 23.88
N ASN A 3 -13.66 19.33 24.49
CA ASN A 3 -12.39 19.84 23.95
C ASN A 3 -11.99 19.17 22.64
N HIS A 4 -12.11 17.85 22.52
CA HIS A 4 -11.69 17.14 21.30
C HIS A 4 -12.47 17.55 20.04
N ARG A 5 -13.80 17.74 20.17
CA ARG A 5 -14.62 18.26 19.06
C ARG A 5 -14.27 19.70 18.72
N ALA A 6 -13.90 20.50 19.73
CA ALA A 6 -13.48 21.89 19.51
C ALA A 6 -12.13 21.96 18.80
N ASP A 7 -11.17 21.08 19.14
CA ASP A 7 -9.85 21.02 18.51
C ASP A 7 -9.93 20.50 17.07
N GLU A 8 -10.75 19.47 16.81
CA GLU A 8 -11.05 18.98 15.44
C GLU A 8 -11.72 20.06 14.59
N LYS A 9 -12.74 20.73 15.15
CA LYS A 9 -13.42 21.81 14.46
C LYS A 9 -12.49 22.98 14.20
N ARG A 10 -11.61 23.34 15.14
CA ARG A 10 -10.62 24.40 14.96
C ARG A 10 -9.61 24.07 13.85
N PHE A 11 -9.12 22.84 13.78
CA PHE A 11 -8.23 22.39 12.70
C PHE A 11 -8.88 22.54 11.31
N LEU A 12 -10.17 22.21 11.20
CA LEU A 12 -10.94 22.28 9.95
C LEU A 12 -11.40 23.70 9.58
N ASP A 13 -11.89 24.47 10.56
CA ASP A 13 -12.48 25.79 10.36
C ASP A 13 -11.41 26.86 10.12
N ASP A 14 -10.32 26.83 10.90
CA ASP A 14 -9.21 27.78 10.72
C ASP A 14 -8.29 27.39 9.57
N ARG A 15 -8.48 26.19 8.99
CA ARG A 15 -7.61 25.56 7.99
C ARG A 15 -6.13 25.74 8.29
N GLY A 16 -5.72 25.62 9.56
CA GLY A 16 -4.33 25.79 9.97
C GLY A 16 -3.75 27.21 9.84
N ASN A 17 -4.56 28.25 9.69
CA ASN A 17 -4.08 29.65 9.70
C ASN A 17 -3.38 30.05 11.02
N SER A 18 -3.58 29.27 12.08
CA SER A 18 -2.88 29.39 13.38
C SER A 18 -2.11 28.12 13.80
N GLY A 19 -2.00 27.12 12.91
CA GLY A 19 -1.37 25.83 13.21
C GLY A 19 0.10 25.75 12.79
N PRO A 20 0.89 24.82 13.36
CA PRO A 20 2.25 24.57 12.92
C PRO A 20 2.27 24.03 11.48
N LEU A 21 3.24 24.49 10.69
CA LEU A 21 3.46 23.97 9.34
C LEU A 21 4.13 22.59 9.40
N ALA A 22 3.86 21.76 8.41
CA ALA A 22 4.62 20.54 8.20
C ALA A 22 6.09 20.88 7.85
N PRO A 23 7.04 19.95 8.03
CA PRO A 23 8.47 20.19 7.74
C PRO A 23 8.79 20.61 6.30
N ASN A 24 7.92 20.31 5.34
CA ASN A 24 8.00 20.81 3.95
C ASN A 24 7.42 22.23 3.76
N GLY A 25 6.99 22.90 4.82
CA GLY A 25 6.39 24.24 4.79
C GLY A 25 4.92 24.27 4.40
N LEU A 26 4.29 23.12 4.13
CA LEU A 26 2.87 23.06 3.80
C LEU A 26 2.02 23.05 5.07
N ASN A 27 0.82 23.61 4.96
CA ASN A 27 -0.15 23.57 6.05
C ASN A 27 -0.85 22.19 6.08
N PRO A 28 -0.75 21.42 7.18
CA PRO A 28 -1.30 20.07 7.26
C PRO A 28 -2.81 19.99 6.96
N ALA A 29 -3.57 21.03 7.31
CA ALA A 29 -5.02 21.08 7.07
C ALA A 29 -5.39 21.23 5.59
N THR A 30 -4.45 21.63 4.73
CA THR A 30 -4.67 21.85 3.29
C THR A 30 -3.89 20.92 2.39
N ILE A 31 -3.16 19.95 2.94
CA ILE A 31 -2.41 18.94 2.16
C ILE A 31 -3.36 18.05 1.36
N MET A 32 -4.48 17.63 1.96
CA MET A 32 -5.52 16.88 1.27
C MET A 32 -6.55 17.82 0.64
N GLU A 33 -7.09 17.46 -0.53
CA GLU A 33 -8.06 18.29 -1.21
C GLU A 33 -9.36 18.42 -0.40
N LYS A 34 -9.92 19.64 -0.34
CA LYS A 34 -11.15 19.92 0.43
C LYS A 34 -12.28 18.90 0.20
N PRO A 35 -12.63 18.50 -1.05
CA PRO A 35 -13.71 17.53 -1.27
C PRO A 35 -13.41 16.14 -0.69
N VAL A 36 -12.13 15.80 -0.52
CA VAL A 36 -11.71 14.55 0.12
C VAL A 36 -11.86 14.67 1.63
N VAL A 37 -11.39 15.79 2.20
CA VAL A 37 -11.53 16.08 3.65
C VAL A 37 -13.00 16.10 4.07
N ASP A 38 -13.87 16.79 3.34
CA ASP A 38 -15.31 16.85 3.63
C ASP A 38 -15.92 15.43 3.69
N ARG A 39 -15.52 14.52 2.79
CA ARG A 39 -15.97 13.12 2.82
C ARG A 39 -15.39 12.32 3.97
N ILE A 40 -14.14 12.57 4.35
CA ILE A 40 -13.50 11.92 5.50
C ILE A 40 -14.27 12.29 6.76
N ILE A 41 -14.47 13.58 7.03
CA ILE A 41 -15.12 14.03 8.27
C ILE A 41 -16.58 13.58 8.36
N ASP A 42 -17.25 13.42 7.21
CA ASP A 42 -18.64 12.98 7.17
C ASP A 42 -18.84 11.47 7.29
N CYS A 43 -17.81 10.67 6.99
CA CYS A 43 -17.95 9.23 6.97
C CYS A 43 -18.10 8.63 8.38
N TYR A 44 -18.80 7.49 8.45
CA TYR A 44 -19.03 6.78 9.71
C TYR A 44 -17.72 6.39 10.41
N PHE A 45 -16.74 5.92 9.65
CA PHE A 45 -15.44 5.50 10.18
C PHE A 45 -14.74 6.63 10.93
N TRP A 46 -14.73 7.85 10.38
CA TRP A 46 -14.13 8.99 11.05
C TRP A 46 -14.81 9.33 12.37
N LYS A 47 -16.15 9.43 12.34
CA LYS A 47 -16.97 9.80 13.49
C LYS A 47 -16.89 8.79 14.65
N ASP A 48 -16.69 7.51 14.32
CA ASP A 48 -16.69 6.41 15.29
C ASP A 48 -15.26 6.00 15.72
N GLN A 49 -14.34 5.88 14.77
CA GLN A 49 -13.01 5.27 14.99
C GLN A 49 -11.86 6.29 15.04
N CYS A 50 -12.04 7.51 14.54
CA CYS A 50 -11.00 8.56 14.55
C CYS A 50 -11.26 9.67 15.60
N PHE A 51 -12.35 9.54 16.36
CA PHE A 51 -12.67 10.46 17.45
C PHE A 51 -11.81 10.16 18.68
N GLY A 52 -11.19 11.18 19.25
CA GLY A 52 -10.44 11.04 20.50
C GLY A 52 -9.08 10.35 20.37
N VAL A 53 -8.65 9.94 19.17
CA VAL A 53 -7.50 9.03 19.03
C VAL A 53 -6.17 9.74 19.16
N ASN A 54 -5.24 9.10 19.87
CA ASN A 54 -3.83 9.49 19.96
C ASN A 54 -2.95 8.66 19.01
N GLU A 55 -1.64 8.86 19.06
CA GLU A 55 -0.67 8.14 18.24
C GLU A 55 -0.69 6.62 18.50
N ALA A 56 -0.69 6.18 19.75
CA ALA A 56 -0.76 4.74 20.06
C ALA A 56 -2.05 4.09 19.54
N ASP A 57 -3.18 4.79 19.61
CA ASP A 57 -4.46 4.32 19.09
C ASP A 57 -4.41 4.12 17.57
N ILE A 58 -3.63 4.92 16.83
CA ILE A 58 -3.47 4.74 15.37
C ILE A 58 -3.00 3.32 15.06
N VAL A 59 -2.05 2.79 15.82
CA VAL A 59 -1.55 1.42 15.62
C VAL A 59 -2.68 0.41 15.71
N SER A 60 -3.47 0.46 16.79
CA SER A 60 -4.64 -0.41 16.96
C SER A 60 -5.67 -0.25 15.85
N ARG A 61 -6.01 0.99 15.48
CA ARG A 61 -6.97 1.27 14.39
C ARG A 61 -6.47 0.75 13.04
N VAL A 62 -5.17 0.85 12.76
CA VAL A 62 -4.60 0.31 11.53
C VAL A 62 -4.74 -1.21 11.49
N VAL A 63 -4.39 -1.89 12.59
CA VAL A 63 -4.46 -3.35 12.67
C VAL A 63 -5.89 -3.85 12.49
N ASP A 64 -6.85 -3.21 13.16
CA ASP A 64 -8.23 -3.69 13.19
C ASP A 64 -9.03 -3.30 11.95
N GLN A 65 -8.77 -2.13 11.36
CA GLN A 65 -9.68 -1.52 10.40
C GLN A 65 -9.09 -1.34 8.99
N VAL A 66 -7.77 -1.43 8.82
CA VAL A 66 -7.13 -1.25 7.51
C VAL A 66 -6.80 -2.60 6.89
N HIS A 67 -7.56 -2.95 5.85
CA HIS A 67 -7.36 -4.20 5.11
C HIS A 67 -6.91 -3.99 3.66
N PHE A 68 -6.81 -2.74 3.23
CA PHE A 68 -6.37 -2.32 1.91
C PHE A 68 -5.86 -0.87 1.96
N ILE A 69 -4.94 -0.54 1.08
CA ILE A 69 -4.55 0.85 0.77
C ILE A 69 -5.49 1.40 -0.31
N GLY A 70 -5.82 2.68 -0.24
CA GLY A 70 -6.66 3.31 -1.27
C GLY A 70 -7.15 4.68 -0.85
N GLY A 71 -7.66 5.43 -1.81
CA GLY A 71 -8.28 6.73 -1.55
C GLY A 71 -9.78 6.60 -1.29
N THR A 72 -10.57 7.29 -2.09
CA THR A 72 -12.02 7.11 -2.17
C THR A 72 -12.39 6.00 -3.15
N TYR A 73 -13.39 5.17 -2.82
CA TYR A 73 -13.81 4.04 -3.66
C TYR A 73 -15.34 3.93 -3.77
N GLY A 74 -15.80 3.21 -4.80
CA GLY A 74 -17.22 3.05 -5.11
C GLY A 74 -17.88 4.31 -5.66
N ASP A 75 -19.14 4.17 -6.10
CA ASP A 75 -19.89 5.26 -6.73
C ASP A 75 -20.19 6.40 -5.76
N SER A 76 -20.36 6.08 -4.47
CA SER A 76 -20.51 7.05 -3.39
C SER A 76 -19.21 7.75 -2.99
N GLN A 77 -18.07 7.42 -3.62
CA GLN A 77 -16.74 7.96 -3.31
C GLN A 77 -16.40 7.89 -1.81
N LYS A 78 -16.74 6.77 -1.18
CA LYS A 78 -16.49 6.55 0.25
C LYS A 78 -14.97 6.57 0.52
N PRO A 79 -14.48 7.35 1.50
CA PRO A 79 -13.07 7.34 1.87
C PRO A 79 -12.70 5.99 2.53
N SER A 80 -11.50 5.49 2.25
CA SER A 80 -10.97 4.31 2.90
C SER A 80 -10.59 4.58 4.36
N PRO A 81 -10.60 3.55 5.24
CA PRO A 81 -10.03 3.67 6.58
C PRO A 81 -8.56 4.13 6.56
N PHE A 82 -7.78 3.65 5.58
CA PHE A 82 -6.39 4.07 5.36
C PHE A 82 -6.27 5.59 5.16
N LEU A 83 -7.11 6.15 4.29
CA LEU A 83 -7.11 7.59 4.00
C LEU A 83 -7.59 8.41 5.19
N CYS A 84 -8.58 7.92 5.94
CA CYS A 84 -9.07 8.58 7.16
C CYS A 84 -7.97 8.65 8.22
N LEU A 85 -7.25 7.55 8.46
CA LEU A 85 -6.14 7.54 9.42
C LEU A 85 -4.96 8.39 8.95
N ALA A 86 -4.70 8.46 7.63
CA ALA A 86 -3.69 9.37 7.09
C ALA A 86 -4.04 10.84 7.37
N PHE A 87 -5.31 11.22 7.21
CA PHE A 87 -5.78 12.55 7.59
C PHE A 87 -5.70 12.78 9.10
N LYS A 88 -5.97 11.75 9.92
CA LYS A 88 -5.80 11.86 11.37
C LYS A 88 -4.35 12.11 11.76
N LEU A 89 -3.39 11.45 11.10
CA LEU A 89 -1.97 11.74 11.33
C LEU A 89 -1.58 13.17 10.94
N LEU A 90 -2.20 13.76 9.91
CA LEU A 90 -2.02 15.18 9.59
C LEU A 90 -2.51 16.10 10.71
N GLN A 91 -3.58 15.69 11.41
CA GLN A 91 -4.08 16.42 12.58
C GLN A 91 -3.19 16.23 13.81
N LEU A 92 -2.68 15.02 14.05
CA LEU A 92 -1.84 14.71 15.21
C LEU A 92 -0.41 15.26 15.07
N ALA A 93 0.09 15.37 13.85
CA ALA A 93 1.45 15.83 13.55
C ALA A 93 2.54 15.11 14.37
N PRO A 94 2.64 13.76 14.30
CA PRO A 94 3.58 12.99 15.09
C PRO A 94 5.04 13.38 14.83
N SER A 95 5.87 13.20 15.86
CA SER A 95 7.31 13.39 15.80
C SER A 95 8.00 12.31 14.94
N ASP A 96 9.23 12.59 14.53
CA ASP A 96 10.01 11.64 13.73
C ASP A 96 10.33 10.33 14.47
N ASP A 97 10.40 10.35 15.81
CA ASP A 97 10.60 9.15 16.63
C ASP A 97 9.42 8.18 16.51
N ILE A 98 8.19 8.71 16.58
CA ILE A 98 6.96 7.93 16.41
C ILE A 98 6.88 7.38 14.97
N LEU A 99 7.26 8.20 13.98
CA LEU A 99 7.25 7.75 12.59
C LEU A 99 8.27 6.63 12.33
N ARG A 100 9.46 6.71 12.91
CA ARG A 100 10.45 5.62 12.87
C ARG A 100 9.90 4.36 13.52
N GLU A 101 9.26 4.48 14.68
CA GLU A 101 8.62 3.33 15.32
C GLU A 101 7.52 2.70 14.44
N TYR A 102 6.71 3.50 13.74
CA TYR A 102 5.71 2.99 12.80
C TYR A 102 6.32 2.32 11.56
N LEU A 103 7.43 2.85 11.04
CA LEU A 103 8.10 2.32 9.87
C LEU A 103 8.85 1.02 10.17
N ASP A 104 9.63 1.02 11.25
CA ASP A 104 10.55 -0.06 11.59
C ASP A 104 9.79 -1.14 12.36
N PHE A 105 9.68 -1.02 13.69
CA PHE A 105 9.09 -2.04 14.56
C PHE A 105 7.62 -2.33 14.27
N GLY A 106 6.81 -1.28 14.14
CA GLY A 106 5.39 -1.40 13.81
C GLY A 106 5.19 -1.91 12.40
N GLY A 107 6.01 -1.45 11.46
CA GLY A 107 5.90 -1.75 10.05
C GLY A 107 6.34 -3.17 9.68
N GLU A 108 7.27 -3.76 10.42
CA GLU A 108 7.66 -5.17 10.30
C GLU A 108 6.48 -6.09 10.63
N LYS A 109 5.75 -5.78 11.71
CA LYS A 109 4.59 -6.56 12.16
C LYS A 109 3.35 -6.30 11.30
N PHE A 110 3.12 -5.03 10.96
CA PHE A 110 1.89 -4.57 10.33
C PHE A 110 2.20 -3.79 9.04
N LYS A 111 2.14 -4.48 7.90
CA LYS A 111 2.43 -3.89 6.59
C LYS A 111 1.59 -2.65 6.25
N TYR A 112 0.33 -2.56 6.72
CA TYR A 112 -0.49 -1.37 6.48
C TYR A 112 -0.08 -0.17 7.34
N LEU A 113 0.56 -0.40 8.49
CA LEU A 113 1.13 0.67 9.32
C LEU A 113 2.34 1.28 8.64
N ARG A 114 3.23 0.43 8.09
CA ARG A 114 4.35 0.89 7.25
C ARG A 114 3.85 1.72 6.07
N ALA A 115 2.85 1.22 5.33
CA ALA A 115 2.30 1.95 4.19
C ALA A 115 1.71 3.30 4.61
N LEU A 116 1.05 3.36 5.77
CA LEU A 116 0.47 4.59 6.31
C LEU A 116 1.57 5.60 6.66
N ALA A 117 2.63 5.15 7.33
CA ALA A 117 3.77 5.99 7.68
C ALA A 117 4.52 6.51 6.45
N CYS A 118 4.80 5.66 5.46
CA CYS A 118 5.40 6.07 4.18
C CYS A 118 4.56 7.15 3.48
N PHE A 119 3.23 6.95 3.44
CA PHE A 119 2.31 7.92 2.85
C PHE A 119 2.31 9.26 3.59
N TYR A 120 2.29 9.23 4.92
CA TYR A 120 2.37 10.43 5.76
C TYR A 120 3.69 11.20 5.58
N ILE A 121 4.82 10.49 5.56
CA ILE A 121 6.14 11.09 5.35
C ILE A 121 6.21 11.76 3.99
N ARG A 122 5.74 11.08 2.93
CA ARG A 122 5.71 11.64 1.57
C ARG A 122 4.92 12.95 1.47
N MET A 123 3.87 13.10 2.25
CA MET A 123 3.04 14.31 2.27
C MET A 123 3.64 15.48 3.06
N THR A 124 4.45 15.21 4.09
CA THR A 124 4.82 16.21 5.10
C THR A 124 6.31 16.56 5.16
N ARG A 125 7.21 15.66 4.71
CA ARG A 125 8.66 15.85 4.81
C ARG A 125 9.25 16.43 3.54
N GLN A 126 10.43 17.04 3.65
CA GLN A 126 11.16 17.61 2.52
C GLN A 126 11.69 16.49 1.61
N ALA A 127 11.93 16.79 0.34
CA ALA A 127 12.31 15.79 -0.66
C ALA A 127 13.51 14.92 -0.22
N LYS A 128 14.55 15.55 0.35
CA LYS A 128 15.73 14.85 0.91
C LYS A 128 15.34 13.78 1.93
N ASP A 129 14.52 14.16 2.91
CA ASP A 129 14.12 13.26 3.99
C ASP A 129 13.16 12.19 3.48
N VAL A 130 12.28 12.53 2.54
CA VAL A 130 11.41 11.55 1.89
C VAL A 130 12.23 10.42 1.26
N TYR A 131 13.25 10.74 0.46
CA TYR A 131 14.12 9.70 -0.11
C TYR A 131 14.81 8.87 0.98
N ARG A 132 15.40 9.51 1.99
CA ARG A 132 16.08 8.83 3.10
C ARG A 132 15.17 7.88 3.89
N PHE A 133 13.93 8.28 4.13
CA PHE A 133 12.97 7.45 4.87
C PHE A 133 12.35 6.35 4.02
N LEU A 134 12.06 6.59 2.73
CA LEU A 134 11.28 5.66 1.91
C LEU A 134 12.15 4.61 1.21
N GLU A 135 13.35 4.96 0.75
CA GLU A 135 14.19 4.05 -0.04
C GLU A 135 14.59 2.74 0.64
N PRO A 136 14.84 2.70 1.98
CA PRO A 136 15.08 1.44 2.68
C PRO A 136 13.94 0.42 2.56
N PHE A 137 12.74 0.84 2.16
CA PHE A 137 11.57 -0.01 2.01
C PHE A 137 11.27 -0.44 0.57
N LEU A 138 12.09 -0.04 -0.41
CA LEU A 138 12.03 -0.56 -1.78
C LEU A 138 12.31 -2.09 -1.89
N PRO A 139 13.08 -2.72 -0.98
CA PRO A 139 13.20 -4.19 -0.95
C PRO A 139 11.99 -4.92 -0.34
N ASP A 140 11.01 -4.20 0.23
CA ASP A 140 9.87 -4.81 0.91
C ASP A 140 8.84 -5.35 -0.10
N SER A 141 8.90 -6.65 -0.38
CA SER A 141 8.04 -7.33 -1.36
C SER A 141 6.72 -7.86 -0.76
N ARG A 142 6.29 -7.36 0.41
CA ARG A 142 5.05 -7.83 1.04
C ARG A 142 3.82 -7.38 0.25
N LYS A 143 2.91 -8.34 -0.01
CA LYS A 143 1.65 -8.12 -0.73
C LYS A 143 0.71 -7.15 0.00
N LEU A 144 0.22 -6.14 -0.71
CA LEU A 144 -0.80 -5.19 -0.27
C LEU A 144 -2.06 -5.30 -1.15
N LYS A 145 -3.24 -5.14 -0.55
CA LYS A 145 -4.47 -4.98 -1.32
C LYS A 145 -4.65 -3.49 -1.63
N GLN A 146 -4.82 -3.12 -2.89
CA GLN A 146 -5.10 -1.75 -3.30
C GLN A 146 -6.55 -1.63 -3.77
N LYS A 147 -7.31 -0.72 -3.17
CA LYS A 147 -8.67 -0.40 -3.59
C LYS A 147 -8.64 0.79 -4.53
N ARG A 148 -9.01 0.54 -5.80
CA ARG A 148 -9.19 1.59 -6.80
C ARG A 148 -10.63 2.11 -6.75
N ARG A 149 -10.96 3.08 -7.60
CA ARG A 149 -12.34 3.58 -7.71
C ARG A 149 -13.32 2.42 -8.00
N THR A 150 -12.91 1.51 -8.89
CA THR A 150 -13.60 0.26 -9.22
C THR A 150 -12.69 -0.93 -8.93
N GLY A 151 -13.18 -1.88 -8.13
CA GLY A 151 -12.45 -3.12 -7.83
C GLY A 151 -11.31 -3.01 -6.81
N THR A 152 -10.62 -4.13 -6.63
CA THR A 152 -9.45 -4.28 -5.76
C THR A 152 -8.35 -4.96 -6.57
N THR A 153 -7.14 -4.41 -6.55
CA THR A 153 -5.97 -4.96 -7.23
C THR A 153 -4.93 -5.41 -6.20
N LEU A 154 -4.17 -6.46 -6.52
CA LEU A 154 -3.00 -6.84 -5.74
C LEU A 154 -1.84 -5.90 -6.12
N THR A 155 -1.14 -5.38 -5.13
CA THR A 155 0.11 -4.63 -5.29
C THR A 155 1.08 -5.08 -4.19
N TYR A 156 2.23 -4.44 -4.10
CA TYR A 156 3.31 -4.79 -3.19
C TYR A 156 3.82 -3.52 -2.51
N MET A 157 4.55 -3.66 -1.39
CA MET A 157 5.00 -2.51 -0.61
C MET A 157 6.04 -1.69 -1.38
N ASP A 158 7.05 -2.33 -1.94
CA ASP A 158 8.01 -1.76 -2.90
C ASP A 158 7.34 -0.93 -4.00
N GLN A 159 6.32 -1.48 -4.67
CA GLN A 159 5.56 -0.77 -5.71
C GLN A 159 4.81 0.43 -5.14
N PHE A 160 4.26 0.31 -3.94
CA PHE A 160 3.59 1.43 -3.29
C PHE A 160 4.57 2.54 -2.89
N VAL A 161 5.76 2.18 -2.43
CA VAL A 161 6.83 3.13 -2.10
C VAL A 161 7.33 3.82 -3.36
N ASP A 162 7.58 3.08 -4.44
CA ASP A 162 7.95 3.64 -5.74
C ASP A 162 6.87 4.59 -6.29
N ASP A 163 5.61 4.19 -6.19
CA ASP A 163 4.46 5.03 -6.55
C ASP A 163 4.46 6.37 -5.80
N LEU A 164 4.86 6.37 -4.51
CA LEU A 164 4.98 7.60 -3.72
C LEU A 164 6.13 8.49 -4.18
N LEU A 165 7.23 7.92 -4.66
CA LEU A 165 8.40 8.67 -5.11
C LEU A 165 8.24 9.22 -6.53
N THR A 166 7.52 8.50 -7.40
CA THR A 166 7.46 8.80 -8.85
C THR A 166 6.15 9.44 -9.28
N LYS A 167 5.02 9.15 -8.65
CA LYS A 167 3.70 9.64 -9.08
C LYS A 167 3.31 10.93 -8.39
N ASP A 168 2.60 11.78 -9.13
CA ASP A 168 2.04 13.03 -8.63
C ASP A 168 0.78 12.83 -7.76
N ARG A 169 0.10 11.69 -7.88
CA ARG A 169 -1.16 11.44 -7.20
C ARG A 169 -1.29 9.99 -6.72
N VAL A 170 -1.47 9.82 -5.42
CA VAL A 170 -1.60 8.50 -4.76
C VAL A 170 -2.74 8.55 -3.74
N CYS A 171 -3.50 7.46 -3.63
CA CYS A 171 -4.62 7.31 -2.67
C CYS A 171 -5.60 8.50 -2.63
N ALA A 172 -5.97 9.03 -3.80
CA ALA A 172 -6.85 10.18 -3.97
C ALA A 172 -6.33 11.52 -3.43
N THR A 173 -5.04 11.60 -3.09
CA THR A 173 -4.35 12.82 -2.67
C THR A 173 -3.31 13.22 -3.70
N THR A 174 -3.33 14.50 -4.10
CA THR A 174 -2.30 15.10 -4.94
C THR A 174 -1.08 15.42 -4.08
N LEU A 175 0.05 14.79 -4.40
CA LEU A 175 1.30 14.97 -3.68
C LEU A 175 1.99 16.24 -4.16
N TYR A 176 2.71 16.92 -3.27
CA TYR A 176 3.49 18.08 -3.67
C TYR A 176 4.67 17.63 -4.56
N LYS A 177 5.02 18.47 -5.54
CA LYS A 177 6.09 18.19 -6.49
C LYS A 177 7.44 18.26 -5.79
N MET A 178 8.21 17.19 -5.90
CA MET A 178 9.59 17.13 -5.41
C MET A 178 10.56 17.25 -6.59
N PRO A 179 11.76 17.82 -6.40
CA PRO A 179 12.82 17.67 -7.37
C PRO A 179 13.13 16.18 -7.58
N LYS A 180 13.48 15.82 -8.82
CA LYS A 180 13.93 14.46 -9.14
C LYS A 180 15.19 14.13 -8.33
N ARG A 181 15.39 12.84 -8.08
CA ARG A 181 16.56 12.36 -7.34
C ARG A 181 17.89 12.79 -7.98
N GLU A 182 18.01 12.67 -9.30
CA GLU A 182 19.20 13.12 -10.08
C GLU A 182 19.62 14.55 -9.72
N ILE A 183 18.67 15.47 -9.61
CA ILE A 183 18.94 16.87 -9.26
C ILE A 183 19.48 16.99 -7.82
N LEU A 184 19.00 16.15 -6.90
CA LEU A 184 19.47 16.16 -5.51
C LEU A 184 20.85 15.52 -5.37
N GLU A 185 21.19 14.57 -6.24
CA GLU A 185 22.53 13.97 -6.34
C GLU A 185 23.54 14.97 -6.93
N ASP A 186 23.16 15.67 -8.01
CA ASP A 186 23.97 16.73 -8.64
C ASP A 186 24.28 17.89 -7.67
N LEU A 187 23.35 18.18 -6.77
CA LEU A 187 23.50 19.21 -5.73
C LEU A 187 24.23 18.71 -4.48
N GLU A 188 24.71 17.46 -4.47
CA GLU A 188 25.37 16.79 -3.34
C GLU A 188 24.51 16.78 -2.06
N VAL A 189 23.19 16.87 -2.20
CA VAL A 189 22.23 16.82 -1.09
C VAL A 189 21.94 15.37 -0.69
N LEU A 190 21.98 14.46 -1.67
CA LEU A 190 21.85 13.02 -1.54
C LEU A 190 23.01 12.32 -2.23
N GLU A 191 23.42 11.19 -1.66
CA GLU A 191 24.37 10.28 -2.31
C GLU A 191 23.64 9.40 -3.33
N PRO A 192 24.36 8.87 -4.34
CA PRO A 192 23.83 7.88 -5.26
C PRO A 192 23.17 6.72 -4.50
N ARG A 193 21.99 6.29 -4.94
CA ARG A 193 21.25 5.21 -4.28
C ARG A 193 21.99 3.88 -4.45
N VAL A 194 22.38 3.26 -3.35
CA VAL A 194 22.85 1.88 -3.35
C VAL A 194 21.65 0.94 -3.35
N SER A 195 21.50 0.13 -4.40
CA SER A 195 20.45 -0.87 -4.49
C SER A 195 20.77 -2.07 -3.59
N ALA A 196 19.75 -2.69 -3.00
CA ALA A 196 19.92 -3.92 -2.21
C ALA A 196 20.45 -5.09 -3.07
N LEU A 197 20.29 -5.01 -4.39
CA LEU A 197 20.79 -5.99 -5.35
C LEU A 197 22.26 -5.75 -5.76
N GLY A 198 22.91 -4.67 -5.29
CA GLY A 198 24.26 -4.30 -5.72
C GLY A 198 24.27 -3.46 -7.00
N ASP A 199 25.46 -3.29 -7.59
CA ASP A 199 25.64 -2.61 -8.87
C ASP A 199 25.14 -3.51 -10.02
N ILE A 200 24.61 -2.90 -11.07
CA ILE A 200 24.12 -3.62 -12.25
C ILE A 200 25.27 -4.32 -12.96
N GLU A 201 26.46 -3.72 -13.00
CA GLU A 201 27.67 -4.32 -13.57
C GLU A 201 28.07 -5.61 -12.82
N ASP A 202 28.05 -5.59 -11.48
CA ASP A 202 28.35 -6.76 -10.65
C ASP A 202 27.33 -7.91 -10.86
N LEU A 203 26.07 -7.58 -11.15
CA LEU A 203 25.02 -8.56 -11.42
C LEU A 203 25.17 -9.20 -12.81
N LEU A 204 25.56 -8.42 -13.81
CA LEU A 204 25.75 -8.89 -15.18
C LEU A 204 27.03 -9.73 -15.32
N ASP A 205 28.08 -9.41 -14.56
CA ASP A 205 29.32 -10.19 -14.52
C ASP A 205 29.20 -11.48 -13.69
N GLY A 206 28.18 -11.59 -12.82
CA GLY A 206 27.89 -12.78 -12.00
C GLY A 206 26.90 -13.78 -12.64
N GLU A 207 26.25 -13.41 -13.75
CA GLU A 207 25.56 -14.37 -14.61
C GLU A 207 26.58 -15.01 -15.56
N ASP A 208 27.29 -16.03 -15.06
CA ASP A 208 27.77 -17.09 -15.93
C ASP A 208 26.55 -17.58 -16.72
N VAL A 209 26.47 -17.18 -17.99
CA VAL A 209 25.52 -17.71 -18.95
C VAL A 209 25.70 -19.22 -18.91
N GLN A 210 24.81 -19.93 -18.19
CA GLN A 210 24.68 -21.36 -18.40
C GLN A 210 24.21 -21.48 -19.83
N GLU A 211 25.16 -21.74 -20.73
CA GLU A 211 24.88 -22.20 -22.08
C GLU A 211 23.92 -23.38 -21.93
N VAL A 212 22.66 -23.13 -22.26
CA VAL A 212 21.65 -24.18 -22.31
C VAL A 212 22.02 -25.00 -23.53
N ASP A 213 22.66 -26.14 -23.29
CA ASP A 213 23.07 -27.09 -24.33
C ASP A 213 21.85 -27.45 -25.20
N PRO A 214 21.81 -27.08 -26.49
CA PRO A 214 20.66 -27.33 -27.35
C PRO A 214 20.47 -28.81 -27.68
N ASP A 215 21.37 -29.72 -27.28
CA ASP A 215 21.29 -31.15 -27.56
C ASP A 215 20.52 -31.99 -26.53
N ALA A 216 20.02 -31.42 -25.43
CA ALA A 216 19.21 -32.17 -24.44
C ALA A 216 17.74 -32.40 -24.87
N ALA A 217 17.33 -32.00 -26.08
CA ALA A 217 15.95 -32.07 -26.55
C ALA A 217 15.66 -33.20 -27.57
N ARG A 218 16.54 -34.19 -27.70
CA ARG A 218 16.33 -35.32 -28.63
C ARG A 218 16.81 -36.63 -28.02
N GLU A 219 15.91 -37.33 -27.33
CA GLU A 219 15.83 -38.79 -27.24
C GLU A 219 14.85 -39.14 -26.11
N ASP A 220 13.56 -39.30 -26.43
CA ASP A 220 12.74 -40.46 -26.03
C ASP A 220 11.33 -40.30 -26.62
N ASP A 221 11.18 -40.70 -27.89
CA ASP A 221 9.87 -41.03 -28.47
C ASP A 221 10.05 -42.26 -29.36
N SER A 222 9.04 -43.15 -29.33
CA SER A 222 8.92 -44.51 -29.92
C SER A 222 9.54 -45.66 -29.10
N ASP A 223 8.85 -46.76 -28.77
CA ASP A 223 7.53 -47.27 -29.15
C ASP A 223 7.18 -48.51 -28.29
N VAL A 224 5.95 -49.04 -28.46
CA VAL A 224 5.52 -50.47 -28.29
C VAL A 224 4.88 -50.79 -26.91
N GLU A 225 3.63 -51.28 -26.74
CA GLU A 225 2.59 -51.77 -27.65
C GLU A 225 1.23 -51.88 -26.92
N MET A 226 0.15 -51.74 -27.69
CA MET A 226 -1.21 -52.12 -27.30
C MET A 226 -1.38 -53.64 -27.25
N SER A 227 -2.00 -54.17 -26.19
CA SER A 227 -2.64 -55.48 -26.25
C SER A 227 -4.12 -55.40 -25.87
N ASN A 228 -4.94 -55.47 -26.91
CA ASN A 228 -6.37 -55.79 -26.94
C ASN A 228 -6.76 -56.93 -26.00
N ARG A 229 -7.82 -56.74 -25.19
CA ARG A 229 -8.74 -57.83 -24.83
C ARG A 229 -10.07 -57.33 -24.26
N GLU A 230 -11.13 -57.34 -25.09
CA GLU A 230 -12.50 -57.58 -24.59
C GLU A 230 -12.70 -59.09 -24.40
N PRO A 231 -13.66 -59.50 -23.57
CA PRO A 231 -14.98 -59.81 -24.12
C PRO A 231 -16.18 -59.37 -23.26
N ALA A 232 -17.33 -59.29 -23.94
CA ALA A 232 -18.70 -59.19 -23.45
C ALA A 232 -19.07 -60.30 -22.43
N ASP A 233 -20.03 -60.06 -21.52
CA ASP A 233 -21.45 -60.45 -21.70
C ASP A 233 -22.31 -60.24 -20.42
N GLU A 234 -23.56 -59.82 -20.66
CA GLU A 234 -24.81 -60.07 -19.90
C GLU A 234 -24.88 -60.06 -18.34
N ARG A 235 -25.72 -59.18 -17.77
CA ARG A 235 -27.05 -59.56 -17.20
C ARG A 235 -27.82 -58.39 -16.55
N GLU A 236 -29.12 -58.46 -16.83
CA GLU A 236 -30.28 -57.77 -16.26
C GLU A 236 -30.32 -57.83 -14.72
N ASP A 237 -30.90 -56.84 -14.04
CA ASP A 237 -32.28 -56.95 -13.52
C ASP A 237 -32.72 -55.72 -12.70
N GLU A 238 -34.03 -55.55 -12.66
CA GLU A 238 -34.88 -54.46 -12.21
C GLU A 238 -34.80 -54.09 -10.71
N ARG A 239 -35.06 -52.81 -10.38
CA ARG A 239 -36.30 -52.37 -9.67
C ARG A 239 -36.27 -50.90 -9.23
N SER A 240 -37.14 -50.11 -9.85
CA SER A 240 -37.90 -49.05 -9.15
C SER A 240 -38.99 -49.72 -8.27
N PRO A 241 -39.55 -49.05 -7.24
CA PRO A 241 -40.64 -48.08 -7.47
C PRO A 241 -40.51 -46.82 -6.58
N GLU A 242 -40.72 -45.64 -7.14
CA GLU A 242 -41.98 -44.86 -7.13
C GLU A 242 -42.43 -44.25 -5.79
N ARG A 243 -42.99 -43.04 -5.98
CA ARG A 243 -43.97 -42.28 -5.18
C ARG A 243 -43.40 -41.22 -4.25
N ALA A 244 -43.94 -40.01 -4.20
CA ALA A 244 -44.89 -39.32 -5.06
C ALA A 244 -44.86 -37.84 -4.63
N SER A 245 -45.02 -36.97 -5.62
CA SER A 245 -45.60 -35.62 -5.56
C SER A 245 -46.24 -35.16 -4.25
N SER A 246 -45.86 -33.97 -3.80
CA SER A 246 -46.73 -32.78 -3.77
C SER A 246 -45.87 -31.52 -3.76
#